data_AF-A0A0H2UXQ2-F1
#
_entry.id   AF-A0A0H2UXQ2-F1
#
_cell.length_a   1.000
_cell.length_b   1.000
_cell.length_c   1.000
_cell.angle_alpha   90.00
_cell.angle_beta   90.00
_cell.angle_gamma   90.00
#
_symmetry.space_group_name_H-M   'P 1'
#
loop_
_entity.id
_entity.type
_entity.pdbx_description
1 polymer ?
#
loop_
_entity_poly.entity_id
_entity_poly.type
_entity_poly.pdbx_seq_one_letter_code
_entity_poly.pdbx_strand_id
1 'polypeptide(L)'
;MELLVRRNTYGGITPYQKTSIPKNIPVNLWINRKQIPVPYNQISTNKTTVTAQEIDLKVRKFLISQHQLYSSGSSYKSGKLVFHTNDNSDKYSFDLFYTGYRDKESIFKVYKDNKSFNIDKIGHLDIEINS
;
A
#
# COMPACT_ATOMS: atom_id res chain seq x y z
N MET A 1 -7.35 33.87 17.50
CA MET A 1 -7.90 32.60 18.02
C MET A 1 -7.67 31.55 16.95
N GLU A 2 -6.62 30.73 17.06
CA GLU A 2 -6.38 29.63 16.11
C GLU A 2 -7.34 28.47 16.43
N LEU A 3 -8.17 28.10 15.44
CA LEU A 3 -9.01 26.91 15.55
C LEU A 3 -8.12 25.67 15.44
N LEU A 4 -8.09 24.88 16.52
CA LEU A 4 -7.35 23.63 16.57
C LEU A 4 -8.09 22.58 15.73
N VAL A 5 -7.61 22.33 14.51
CA VAL A 5 -8.19 21.33 13.60
C VAL A 5 -7.75 19.93 14.03
N ARG A 6 -8.69 19.10 14.50
CA ARG A 6 -8.45 17.68 14.76
C ARG A 6 -8.65 16.86 13.49
N ARG A 7 -7.70 15.97 13.18
CA ARG A 7 -7.81 15.00 12.10
C ARG A 7 -7.91 13.59 12.69
N ASN A 8 -8.93 12.85 12.28
CA ASN A 8 -9.12 11.46 12.69
C ASN A 8 -8.55 10.52 11.62
N THR A 9 -7.74 9.56 12.02
CA THR A 9 -7.12 8.57 11.13
C THR A 9 -7.15 7.19 11.79
N TYR A 10 -6.94 6.13 10.98
CA TYR A 10 -6.67 4.79 11.47
C TYR A 10 -5.20 4.44 11.26
N GLY A 11 -4.56 3.92 12.32
CA GLY A 11 -3.18 3.47 12.28
C GLY A 11 -2.20 4.53 11.76
N GLY A 12 -1.19 4.08 11.03
CA GLY A 12 -0.20 4.93 10.40
C GLY A 12 0.89 5.45 11.35
N ILE A 13 1.00 4.84 12.54
CA ILE A 13 1.92 5.27 13.58
C ILE A 13 3.09 4.29 13.67
N THR A 14 4.31 4.83 13.62
CA THR A 14 5.57 4.09 13.80
C THR A 14 6.40 4.74 14.90
N PRO A 15 7.32 4.01 15.54
CA PRO A 15 8.32 4.61 16.43
C PRO A 15 9.08 5.75 15.72
N TYR A 16 9.49 6.75 16.49
CA TYR A 16 10.35 7.81 15.98
C TYR A 16 11.68 7.22 15.47
N GLN A 17 12.14 7.72 14.32
CA GLN A 17 13.40 7.34 13.72
C GLN A 17 14.22 8.61 13.45
N LYS A 18 15.40 8.70 14.06
CA LYS A 18 16.27 9.87 13.95
C LYS A 18 16.89 10.02 12.56
N THR A 19 17.40 8.93 12.00
CA THR A 19 18.12 8.93 10.72
C THR A 19 17.27 8.30 9.64
N SER A 20 17.02 9.02 8.54
CA SER A 20 16.34 8.49 7.36
C SER A 20 17.18 7.42 6.67
N ILE A 21 16.58 6.27 6.33
CA ILE A 21 17.25 5.18 5.60
C ILE A 21 16.41 4.86 4.36
N PRO A 22 16.72 5.48 3.20
CA PRO A 22 15.99 5.22 1.96
C PRO A 22 16.17 3.78 1.49
N LYS A 23 15.07 3.07 1.28
CA LYS A 23 15.02 1.73 0.72
C LYS A 23 13.90 1.62 -0.31
N ASN A 24 14.26 1.07 -1.47
CA ASN A 24 13.31 0.72 -2.50
C ASN A 24 12.73 -0.68 -2.21
N ILE A 25 11.46 -0.88 -2.53
CA ILE A 25 10.78 -2.15 -2.37
C ILE A 25 10.45 -2.67 -3.78
N PRO A 26 10.99 -3.84 -4.18
CA PRO A 26 10.67 -4.43 -5.48
C PRO A 26 9.17 -4.71 -5.62
N VAL A 27 8.65 -4.53 -6.83
CA VAL A 27 7.23 -4.72 -7.15
C VAL A 27 7.11 -5.67 -8.33
N ASN A 28 6.34 -6.73 -8.15
CA ASN A 28 5.84 -7.53 -9.23
C ASN A 28 4.38 -7.16 -9.50
N LEU A 29 4.10 -6.65 -10.70
CA LEU A 29 2.76 -6.23 -11.11
C LEU A 29 2.23 -7.16 -12.20
N TRP A 30 1.05 -7.74 -11.98
CA TRP A 30 0.29 -8.48 -12.98
C TRP A 30 -1.04 -7.79 -13.26
N ILE A 31 -1.28 -7.45 -14.52
CA ILE A 31 -2.55 -6.89 -14.99
C ILE A 31 -3.14 -7.88 -15.99
N ASN A 32 -4.33 -8.40 -15.71
CA ASN A 32 -5.00 -9.43 -16.51
C ASN A 32 -4.05 -10.61 -16.82
N ARG A 33 -3.36 -11.12 -15.78
CA ARG A 33 -2.34 -12.19 -15.83
C ARG A 33 -1.05 -11.88 -16.62
N LYS A 34 -0.93 -10.72 -17.24
CA LYS A 34 0.30 -10.27 -17.90
C LYS A 34 1.18 -9.53 -16.91
N GLN A 35 2.42 -9.98 -16.74
CA GLN A 35 3.39 -9.26 -15.92
C GLN A 35 3.80 -7.94 -16.61
N ILE A 36 3.78 -6.85 -15.84
CA ILE A 36 4.15 -5.51 -16.29
C ILE A 36 5.43 -5.10 -15.54
N PRO A 37 6.49 -4.67 -16.24
CA PRO A 37 7.70 -4.17 -15.59
C PRO A 37 7.41 -2.92 -14.75
N VAL A 38 7.98 -2.87 -13.55
CA VAL A 38 7.89 -1.70 -12.65
C VAL A 38 9.30 -1.18 -12.38
N PRO A 39 9.58 0.14 -12.50
CA PRO A 39 10.86 0.70 -12.14
C PRO A 39 11.26 0.38 -10.70
N TYR A 40 12.53 0.03 -10.47
CA TYR A 40 13.01 -0.46 -9.17
C TYR A 40 12.77 0.53 -8.02
N ASN A 41 12.74 1.83 -8.30
CA ASN A 41 12.57 2.92 -7.33
C ASN A 41 11.13 3.46 -7.25
N GLN A 42 10.17 2.78 -7.87
CA GLN A 42 8.78 3.25 -7.94
C GLN A 42 8.10 3.28 -6.56
N ILE A 43 8.41 2.30 -5.71
CA ILE A 43 7.92 2.21 -4.33
C ILE A 43 9.12 2.19 -3.39
N SER A 44 9.12 3.09 -2.42
CA SER A 44 10.21 3.23 -1.45
C SER A 44 9.71 3.78 -0.13
N THR A 45 10.52 3.62 0.92
CA THR A 45 10.33 4.28 2.20
C THR A 45 11.68 4.67 2.79
N ASN A 46 11.64 5.60 3.73
CA ASN A 46 12.81 6.04 4.49
C ASN A 46 12.85 5.42 5.90
N LYS A 47 11.88 4.55 6.22
CA LYS A 47 11.69 3.97 7.55
C LYS A 47 12.28 2.56 7.67
N THR A 48 12.81 2.22 8.83
CA THR A 48 13.15 0.84 9.21
C THR A 48 11.92 0.06 9.65
N THR A 49 10.94 0.71 10.27
CA THR A 49 9.61 0.16 10.55
C THR A 49 8.58 0.95 9.77
N VAL A 50 7.90 0.32 8.81
CA VAL A 50 6.94 0.96 7.92
C VAL A 50 5.57 0.32 8.05
N THR A 51 4.50 1.12 8.03
CA THR A 51 3.14 0.58 8.06
C THR A 51 2.73 0.02 6.71
N ALA A 52 1.89 -1.00 6.71
CA ALA A 52 1.24 -1.51 5.50
C ALA A 52 0.46 -0.39 4.79
N GLN A 53 -0.17 0.49 5.57
CA GLN A 53 -0.88 1.68 5.09
C GLN A 53 0.01 2.63 4.28
N GLU A 54 1.22 2.95 4.74
CA GLU A 54 2.12 3.85 3.98
C GLU A 54 2.42 3.28 2.60
N ILE A 55 2.71 1.98 2.54
CA ILE A 55 3.03 1.29 1.29
C ILE A 55 1.79 1.19 0.39
N ASP A 56 0.63 0.82 0.93
CA ASP A 56 -0.63 0.75 0.16
C ASP A 56 -0.99 2.10 -0.47
N LEU A 57 -0.88 3.20 0.28
CA LEU A 57 -1.13 4.55 -0.27
C LEU A 57 -0.16 4.91 -1.41
N LYS A 58 1.13 4.58 -1.28
CA LYS A 58 2.13 4.80 -2.35
C LYS A 58 1.85 3.93 -3.57
N VAL A 59 1.50 2.66 -3.36
CA VAL A 59 1.12 1.71 -4.41
C VAL A 59 -0.12 2.18 -5.16
N ARG A 60 -1.22 2.47 -4.46
CA ARG A 60 -2.45 2.96 -5.09
C ARG A 60 -2.21 4.26 -5.86
N LYS A 61 -1.44 5.20 -5.31
CA LYS A 61 -1.06 6.44 -6.02
C LYS A 61 -0.34 6.14 -7.34
N PHE A 62 0.65 5.25 -7.30
CA PHE A 62 1.36 4.78 -8.50
C PHE A 62 0.39 4.17 -9.52
N LEU A 63 -0.42 3.19 -9.10
CA LEU A 63 -1.36 2.46 -9.97
C LEU A 63 -2.45 3.37 -10.58
N ILE A 64 -2.96 4.33 -9.82
CA ILE A 64 -3.92 5.34 -10.33
C ILE A 64 -3.25 6.18 -11.42
N SER A 65 -2.01 6.63 -11.18
CA SER A 65 -1.32 7.55 -12.09
C SER A 65 -0.82 6.92 -13.39
N GLN A 66 -0.40 5.65 -13.35
CA GLN A 66 0.28 5.01 -14.49
C GLN A 66 -0.46 3.79 -15.06
N HIS A 67 -1.39 3.21 -14.29
CA HIS A 67 -2.04 1.95 -14.64
C HIS A 67 -3.55 2.03 -14.56
N GLN A 68 -4.15 3.23 -14.64
CA GLN A 68 -5.60 3.40 -14.81
C GLN A 68 -6.46 2.78 -13.68
N LEU A 69 -5.88 2.51 -12.52
CA LEU A 69 -6.64 2.02 -11.36
C LEU A 69 -7.70 3.07 -11.00
N TYR A 70 -8.97 2.65 -10.97
CA TYR A 70 -10.16 3.51 -10.74
C TYR A 70 -10.41 4.62 -11.77
N SER A 71 -9.78 4.58 -12.95
CA SER A 71 -10.15 5.53 -14.01
C SER A 71 -11.57 5.25 -14.52
N SER A 72 -12.29 6.27 -14.98
CA SER A 72 -13.70 6.15 -15.39
C SER A 72 -13.93 5.22 -16.59
N GLY A 73 -12.89 4.93 -17.38
CA GLY A 73 -12.92 3.99 -18.50
C GLY A 73 -12.24 2.65 -18.21
N SER A 74 -11.80 2.42 -16.97
CA SER A 74 -11.14 1.16 -16.59
C SER A 74 -12.15 0.02 -16.52
N SER A 75 -11.79 -1.15 -17.06
CA SER A 75 -12.56 -2.39 -16.94
C SER A 75 -12.23 -3.18 -15.67
N TYR A 76 -11.30 -2.71 -14.83
CA TYR A 76 -10.85 -3.46 -13.67
C TYR A 76 -11.96 -3.60 -12.61
N LYS A 77 -12.14 -4.83 -12.12
CA LYS A 77 -13.17 -5.18 -11.13
C LYS A 77 -12.62 -5.84 -9.88
N SER A 78 -11.38 -6.32 -9.91
CA SER A 78 -10.73 -6.92 -8.74
C SER A 78 -9.24 -6.68 -8.75
N GLY A 79 -8.64 -6.76 -7.56
CA GLY A 79 -7.21 -6.69 -7.41
C GLY A 79 -6.79 -6.76 -5.95
N LYS A 80 -5.53 -7.11 -5.72
CA LYS A 80 -4.95 -7.23 -4.38
C LYS A 80 -3.52 -6.74 -4.37
N LEU A 81 -3.10 -6.18 -3.25
CA LEU A 81 -1.71 -5.90 -2.90
C LEU A 81 -1.30 -6.90 -1.82
N VAL A 82 -0.25 -7.68 -2.05
CA VAL A 82 0.27 -8.67 -1.11
C VAL A 82 1.70 -8.31 -0.71
N PHE A 83 1.96 -8.33 0.60
CA PHE A 83 3.30 -8.16 1.17
C PHE A 83 3.97 -9.53 1.25
N HIS A 84 4.93 -9.79 0.37
CA HIS A 84 5.68 -11.05 0.38
C HIS A 84 6.90 -10.92 1.29
N THR A 85 6.75 -11.37 2.54
CA THR A 85 7.84 -11.29 3.52
C THR A 85 8.81 -12.47 3.41
N ASN A 86 10.04 -12.28 3.88
CA ASN A 86 11.12 -13.27 3.82
C ASN A 86 11.31 -14.06 5.14
N ASP A 87 10.32 -14.03 6.03
CA ASP A 87 10.39 -14.57 7.39
C ASP A 87 9.32 -15.65 7.67
N ASN A 88 8.76 -16.25 6.63
CA ASN A 88 7.73 -17.30 6.70
C ASN A 88 6.44 -16.88 7.45
N SER A 89 6.23 -15.58 7.69
CA SER A 89 4.98 -15.10 8.27
C SER A 89 3.82 -15.21 7.28
N ASP A 90 2.59 -15.30 7.79
CA ASP A 90 1.40 -15.25 6.95
C ASP A 90 1.39 -13.97 6.10
N LYS A 91 1.07 -14.13 4.82
CA LYS A 91 1.05 -13.01 3.88
C LYS A 91 -0.05 -12.03 4.28
N TYR A 92 0.34 -10.79 4.50
CA TYR A 92 -0.59 -9.69 4.71
C TYR A 92 -0.99 -9.08 3.36
N SER A 93 -2.24 -8.69 3.20
CA SER A 93 -2.72 -8.13 1.94
C SER A 93 -3.87 -7.15 2.12
N PHE A 94 -4.04 -6.29 1.12
CA PHE A 94 -5.23 -5.44 0.96
C PHE A 94 -5.95 -5.80 -0.33
N ASP A 95 -7.28 -5.86 -0.25
CA ASP A 95 -8.14 -5.80 -1.43
C ASP A 95 -8.14 -4.38 -1.99
N LEU A 96 -7.78 -4.25 -3.26
CA LEU A 96 -7.76 -2.96 -3.96
C LEU A 96 -9.17 -2.48 -4.28
N PHE A 97 -10.18 -3.34 -4.32
CA PHE A 97 -11.57 -2.99 -4.66
C PHE A 97 -12.51 -3.05 -3.46
N TYR A 98 -11.99 -3.20 -2.23
CA TYR A 98 -12.79 -3.05 -1.03
C TYR A 98 -13.37 -1.63 -0.94
N THR A 99 -14.70 -1.53 -0.90
CA THR A 99 -15.43 -0.25 -0.88
C THR A 99 -16.04 0.07 0.48
N GLY A 100 -15.92 -0.80 1.48
CA GLY A 100 -16.59 -0.63 2.77
C GLY A 100 -18.09 -0.36 2.62
N TYR A 101 -18.58 0.67 3.30
CA TYR A 101 -19.93 1.25 3.15
C TYR A 101 -19.94 2.48 2.23
N ARG A 102 -18.93 2.59 1.35
CA ARG A 102 -18.74 3.67 0.37
C ARG A 102 -18.45 5.03 0.99
N ASP A 103 -17.77 5.02 2.13
CA ASP A 103 -17.32 6.21 2.86
C ASP A 103 -15.86 6.04 3.32
N LYS A 104 -15.22 7.15 3.69
CA LYS A 104 -13.80 7.14 4.08
C LYS A 104 -13.54 6.38 5.39
N GLU A 105 -14.46 6.43 6.34
CA GLU A 105 -14.30 5.77 7.63
C GLU A 105 -14.25 4.25 7.42
N SER A 106 -15.22 3.70 6.71
CA SER A 106 -15.28 2.26 6.44
C SER A 106 -14.14 1.78 5.54
N ILE A 107 -13.82 2.51 4.47
CA ILE A 107 -12.71 2.14 3.55
C ILE A 107 -11.37 2.15 4.30
N PHE A 108 -11.08 3.17 5.12
CA PHE A 108 -9.79 3.26 5.81
C PHE A 108 -9.71 2.46 7.11
N LYS A 109 -10.82 1.87 7.56
CA LYS A 109 -10.84 1.00 8.76
C LYS A 109 -9.94 -0.22 8.63
N VAL A 110 -9.59 -0.62 7.40
CA VAL A 110 -8.61 -1.69 7.12
C VAL A 110 -7.23 -1.40 7.72
N TYR A 111 -6.90 -0.13 8.00
CA TYR A 111 -5.63 0.26 8.63
C TYR A 111 -5.67 0.31 10.17
N LYS A 112 -6.80 -0.06 10.79
CA LYS A 112 -7.00 0.06 12.25
C LYS A 112 -6.03 -0.82 13.06
N ASP A 113 -5.57 -1.93 12.49
CA ASP A 113 -4.62 -2.84 13.13
C ASP A 113 -3.20 -2.23 13.28
N ASN A 114 -2.95 -1.08 12.65
CA ASN A 114 -1.64 -0.44 12.57
C ASN A 114 -0.53 -1.40 12.12
N LYS A 115 -0.86 -2.36 11.23
CA LYS A 115 0.09 -3.37 10.78
C LYS A 115 1.34 -2.69 10.22
N SER A 116 2.49 -3.13 10.72
CA SER A 116 3.80 -2.67 10.28
C SER A 116 4.76 -3.82 10.04
N PHE A 117 5.80 -3.56 9.27
CA PHE A 117 6.88 -4.48 8.98
C PHE A 117 8.22 -3.82 9.29
N ASN A 118 9.19 -4.63 9.69
CA ASN A 118 10.59 -4.25 9.50
C ASN A 118 10.87 -4.25 7.99
N ILE A 119 11.47 -3.18 7.47
CA ILE A 119 11.73 -3.01 6.04
C ILE A 119 12.59 -4.13 5.45
N ASP A 120 13.51 -4.69 6.24
CA ASP A 120 14.37 -5.82 5.81
C ASP A 120 13.62 -7.14 5.71
N LYS A 121 12.37 -7.18 6.20
CA LYS A 121 11.49 -8.34 6.11
C LYS A 121 10.57 -8.32 4.90
N ILE A 122 10.40 -7.17 4.25
CA ILE A 122 9.65 -7.09 3.00
C ILE A 122 10.60 -7.52 1.87
N GLY A 123 10.39 -8.71 1.31
CA GLY A 123 11.14 -9.15 0.13
C GLY A 123 10.71 -8.37 -1.10
N HIS A 124 9.41 -8.38 -1.39
CA HIS A 124 8.80 -7.64 -2.50
C HIS A 124 7.28 -7.50 -2.28
N LEU A 125 6.64 -6.73 -3.16
CA LEU A 125 5.19 -6.62 -3.26
C LEU A 125 4.71 -7.39 -4.49
N ASP A 126 3.67 -8.20 -4.32
CA ASP A 126 2.95 -8.82 -5.43
C ASP A 126 1.61 -8.08 -5.60
N ILE A 127 1.35 -7.55 -6.79
CA ILE A 127 0.13 -6.81 -7.12
C ILE A 127 -0.55 -7.51 -8.29
N GLU A 128 -1.83 -7.84 -8.11
CA GLU A 128 -2.66 -8.40 -9.17
C GLU A 128 -3.87 -7.49 -9.40
N ILE A 129 -4.17 -7.16 -10.66
CA ILE A 129 -5.37 -6.41 -11.07
C ILE A 129 -6.03 -7.15 -12.24
N ASN A 130 -7.35 -7.33 -12.19
CA ASN A 130 -8.11 -8.07 -13.21
C ASN A 130 -9.40 -7.35 -13.61
N SER A 131 -9.78 -7.53 -14.87
CA SER A 131 -11.05 -7.07 -15.46
C SER A 131 -12.17 -8.11 -15.35
#